data_AF-A0A428UN70-F1
#
_entry.id   AF-A0A428UN70-F1
#
_cell.length_a   1.000
_cell.length_b   1.000
_cell.length_c   1.000
_cell.angle_alpha   90.00
_cell.angle_beta   90.00
_cell.angle_gamma   90.00
#
_symmetry.space_group_name_H-M   'P 1'
#
loop_
_entity.id
_entity.type
_entity.pdbx_description
1 polymer ?
#
loop_
_entity_poly.entity_id
_entity_poly.type
_entity_poly.pdbx_seq_one_letter_code
_entity_poly.pdbx_strand_id
1 'polypeptide(L)'
;MPALEDNSENYALFRDCLSTTLLQPAASSAPDPPKRRRRRKNSGSAAPVSAPAADPERDAEELSEFVDYLATEIFESLPEELQGLDYRVWRDSDRLRDQYSLPLTKESLSVLNLSPSIVETLTTYNLISPDPFVASSLPSSPEAFLLPILTSYITPLIEPPPATRNTRTDACEICQRSYIPLSYHHLIPRFCT
;
A
#
# COMPACT_ATOMS: atom_id res chain seq x y z
N MET A 1 -9.56 21.31 -13.98
CA MET A 1 -8.15 20.87 -13.86
C MET A 1 -8.01 20.02 -12.58
N PRO A 2 -8.59 18.81 -12.49
CA PRO A 2 -8.59 18.01 -11.24
C PRO A 2 -7.55 16.88 -11.19
N ALA A 3 -6.93 16.52 -12.32
CA ALA A 3 -6.11 15.31 -12.42
C ALA A 3 -4.72 15.41 -11.75
N LEU A 4 -4.23 16.61 -11.46
CA LEU A 4 -2.91 16.81 -10.86
C LEU A 4 -2.92 16.70 -9.33
N GLU A 5 -4.02 17.09 -8.69
CA GLU A 5 -4.18 16.99 -7.23
C GLU A 5 -4.34 15.52 -6.81
N ASP A 6 -5.13 14.76 -7.56
CA ASP A 6 -5.37 13.33 -7.33
C ASP A 6 -4.08 12.49 -7.42
N ASN A 7 -3.22 12.78 -8.42
CA ASN A 7 -1.92 12.13 -8.54
C ASN A 7 -1.01 12.41 -7.32
N SER A 8 -1.10 13.62 -6.73
CA SER A 8 -0.37 13.95 -5.52
C SER A 8 -0.88 13.18 -4.28
N GLU A 9 -2.19 12.96 -4.18
CA GLU A 9 -2.78 12.16 -3.09
C GLU A 9 -2.43 10.68 -3.25
N ASN A 10 -2.51 10.16 -4.46
CA ASN A 10 -2.11 8.80 -4.82
C ASN A 10 -0.62 8.53 -4.52
N TYR A 11 0.26 9.46 -4.89
CA TYR A 11 1.68 9.38 -4.54
C TYR A 11 1.88 9.35 -3.02
N ALA A 12 1.17 10.19 -2.27
CA ALA A 12 1.27 10.22 -0.81
C ALA A 12 0.80 8.89 -0.18
N LEU A 13 -0.28 8.29 -0.68
CA LEU A 13 -0.76 6.98 -0.25
C LEU A 13 0.26 5.85 -0.56
N PHE A 14 0.85 5.88 -1.76
CA PHE A 14 1.86 4.91 -2.15
C PHE A 14 3.10 5.00 -1.24
N ARG A 15 3.58 6.22 -0.99
CA ARG A 15 4.69 6.49 -0.07
C ARG A 15 4.41 5.95 1.34
N ASP A 16 3.19 6.18 1.86
CA ASP A 16 2.77 5.68 3.17
C ASP A 16 2.79 4.14 3.22
N CYS A 17 2.26 3.47 2.19
CA CYS A 17 2.27 2.01 2.07
C CYS A 17 3.71 1.43 2.02
N LEU A 18 4.59 2.11 1.28
CA LEU A 18 6.00 1.72 1.18
C LEU A 18 6.73 1.91 2.51
N SER A 19 6.54 3.06 3.16
CA SER A 19 7.12 3.35 4.48
C SER A 19 6.67 2.34 5.52
N THR A 20 5.39 1.98 5.53
CA THR A 20 4.82 0.97 6.43
C THR A 20 5.46 -0.39 6.18
N THR A 21 5.66 -0.77 4.92
CA THR A 21 6.28 -2.06 4.56
C THR A 21 7.77 -2.12 4.96
N LEU A 22 8.50 -1.00 4.84
CA LEU A 22 9.90 -0.91 5.28
C LEU A 22 10.05 -0.88 6.80
N LEU A 23 9.14 -0.18 7.50
CA LEU A 23 9.13 -0.06 8.95
C LEU A 23 8.58 -1.31 9.63
N GLN A 24 7.76 -2.11 8.95
CA GLN A 24 7.20 -3.34 9.45
C GLN A 24 8.26 -4.45 9.32
N PRO A 25 9.02 -4.75 10.39
CA PRO A 25 10.14 -5.65 10.30
C PRO A 25 9.57 -7.06 10.23
N ALA A 26 9.58 -7.67 9.03
CA ALA A 26 9.33 -9.09 8.77
C ALA A 26 8.47 -9.82 9.82
N ALA A 27 7.28 -9.29 10.14
CA ALA A 27 6.42 -9.81 11.22
C ALA A 27 5.71 -11.12 10.83
N SER A 28 6.33 -11.89 9.94
CA SER A 28 6.04 -13.30 9.66
C SER A 28 7.12 -14.23 10.22
N SER A 29 7.97 -13.78 11.14
CA SER A 29 8.50 -14.71 12.15
C SER A 29 7.45 -14.85 13.25
N ALA A 30 6.78 -16.01 13.26
CA ALA A 30 5.83 -16.43 14.29
C ALA A 30 6.29 -16.03 15.71
N PRO A 31 5.36 -15.69 16.63
CA PRO A 31 5.73 -15.45 18.02
C PRO A 31 6.25 -16.75 18.63
N ASP A 32 7.57 -16.90 18.73
CA ASP A 32 8.20 -17.94 19.53
C ASP A 32 7.71 -17.75 20.98
N PRO A 33 7.09 -18.76 21.62
CA PRO A 33 6.54 -18.59 22.96
C PRO A 33 7.67 -18.32 23.97
N PRO A 34 7.48 -17.39 24.92
CA PRO A 34 8.53 -17.02 25.86
C PRO A 34 8.86 -18.20 26.79
N LYS A 35 9.98 -18.86 26.53
CA LYS A 35 10.61 -19.80 27.48
C LYS A 35 10.99 -19.03 28.74
N ARG A 36 10.19 -19.19 29.79
CA ARG A 36 10.49 -18.80 31.18
C ARG A 36 11.90 -19.25 31.57
N ARG A 37 12.90 -18.36 31.49
CA ARG A 37 14.23 -18.61 32.06
C ARG A 37 14.20 -18.31 33.56
N ARG A 38 14.36 -19.36 34.35
CA ARG A 38 14.54 -19.28 35.81
C ARG A 38 15.80 -18.47 36.13
N ARG A 39 15.62 -17.52 37.05
CA ARG A 39 16.62 -16.73 37.78
C ARG A 39 17.83 -17.57 38.21
N ARG A 40 19.04 -17.18 37.80
CA ARG A 40 20.27 -17.45 38.55
C ARG A 40 21.16 -16.20 38.56
N LYS A 41 21.54 -15.85 39.79
CA LYS A 41 22.40 -14.78 40.25
C LYS A 41 23.86 -15.17 39.99
N ASN A 42 24.64 -14.37 39.28
CA ASN A 42 26.04 -14.10 39.66
C ASN A 42 26.63 -12.85 39.00
N SER A 43 27.46 -12.20 39.81
CA SER A 43 28.35 -11.06 39.56
C SER A 43 29.30 -11.25 38.37
N GLY A 44 29.66 -10.14 37.69
CA GLY A 44 30.82 -10.08 36.79
C GLY A 44 30.79 -8.88 35.85
N SER A 45 31.62 -7.88 36.14
CA SER A 45 31.84 -6.64 35.39
C SER A 45 32.23 -6.85 33.92
N ALA A 46 31.65 -6.07 33.01
CA ALA A 46 32.28 -5.64 31.77
C ALA A 46 31.62 -4.34 31.30
N ALA A 47 32.43 -3.29 31.14
CA ALA A 47 32.00 -1.98 30.67
C ALA A 47 31.43 -2.08 29.24
N PRO A 48 30.34 -1.36 28.90
CA PRO A 48 29.96 -1.21 27.51
C PRO A 48 30.99 -0.27 26.86
N VAL A 49 31.74 -0.83 25.91
CA VAL A 49 32.46 -0.06 24.91
C VAL A 49 31.42 0.78 24.18
N SER A 50 31.56 2.11 24.27
CA SER A 50 30.71 3.07 23.59
C SER A 50 30.67 2.76 22.10
N ALA A 51 29.56 2.20 21.62
CA ALA A 51 29.14 2.41 20.25
C ALA A 51 28.91 3.92 20.08
N PRO A 52 29.26 4.53 18.94
CA PRO A 52 28.87 5.91 18.68
C PRO A 52 27.34 5.98 18.83
N ALA A 53 26.87 6.97 19.58
CA ALA A 53 25.44 7.22 19.72
C ALA A 53 24.88 7.43 18.30
N ALA A 54 24.17 6.44 17.79
CA ALA A 54 23.28 6.62 16.66
C ALA A 54 22.30 7.70 17.09
N ASP A 55 22.34 8.84 16.42
CA ASP A 55 21.38 9.90 16.65
C ASP A 55 20.09 9.44 15.95
N PRO A 56 19.08 8.98 16.71
CA PRO A 56 17.89 8.38 16.10
C PRO A 56 17.12 9.38 15.23
N GLU A 57 17.34 10.68 15.45
CA GLU A 57 16.74 11.76 14.68
C GLU A 57 17.38 11.85 13.29
N ARG A 58 18.70 11.69 13.22
CA ARG A 58 19.45 11.62 11.96
C ARG A 58 19.12 10.36 11.16
N ASP A 59 19.05 9.22 11.83
CA ASP A 59 18.68 7.96 11.17
C ASP A 59 17.24 8.01 10.61
N ALA A 60 16.32 8.68 11.31
CA ALA A 60 14.95 8.87 10.84
C ALA A 60 14.86 9.80 9.62
N GLU A 61 15.65 10.88 9.60
CA GLU A 61 15.72 11.80 8.46
C GLU A 61 16.30 11.09 7.22
N GLU A 62 17.42 10.37 7.38
CA GLU A 62 18.04 9.56 6.32
C GLU A 62 17.08 8.47 5.80
N LEU A 63 16.32 7.80 6.68
CA LEU A 63 15.29 6.84 6.27
C LEU A 63 14.15 7.50 5.49
N SER A 64 13.71 8.69 5.91
CA SER A 64 12.63 9.41 5.22
C SER A 64 13.05 9.86 3.82
N GLU A 65 14.28 10.35 3.66
CA GLU A 65 14.83 10.72 2.36
C GLU A 65 15.01 9.48 1.47
N PHE A 66 15.44 8.35 2.04
CA PHE A 66 15.52 7.08 1.34
C PHE A 66 14.14 6.57 0.86
N VAL A 67 13.12 6.65 1.73
CA VAL A 67 11.74 6.31 1.38
C VAL A 67 11.25 7.19 0.23
N ASP A 68 11.52 8.50 0.28
CA ASP A 68 11.08 9.46 -0.74
C ASP A 68 11.75 9.22 -2.09
N TYR A 69 13.06 8.97 -2.07
CA TYR A 69 13.82 8.59 -3.26
C TYR A 69 13.25 7.31 -3.89
N LEU A 70 13.08 6.26 -3.09
CA LEU A 70 12.59 4.98 -3.56
C LEU A 70 11.14 5.05 -4.04
N ALA A 71 10.29 5.79 -3.32
CA ALA A 71 8.90 5.99 -3.68
C ALA A 71 8.78 6.74 -5.01
N THR A 72 9.56 7.79 -5.22
CA THR A 72 9.59 8.55 -6.48
C THR A 72 10.01 7.65 -7.64
N GLU A 73 11.13 6.93 -7.50
CA GLU A 73 11.67 6.13 -8.59
C GLU A 73 10.77 4.95 -8.96
N ILE A 74 10.14 4.29 -7.96
CA ILE A 74 9.15 3.25 -8.23
C ILE A 74 7.90 3.86 -8.86
N PHE A 75 7.36 4.94 -8.31
CA PHE A 75 6.12 5.55 -8.79
C PHE A 75 6.25 6.06 -10.24
N GLU A 76 7.37 6.68 -10.60
CA GLU A 76 7.66 7.09 -11.98
C GLU A 76 7.79 5.90 -12.94
N SER A 77 8.20 4.73 -12.45
CA SER A 77 8.26 3.49 -13.24
C SER A 77 6.90 2.80 -13.41
N LEU A 78 5.87 3.21 -12.64
CA LEU A 78 4.52 2.69 -12.78
C LEU A 78 3.83 3.29 -14.02
N PRO A 79 2.94 2.52 -14.69
CA PRO A 79 2.10 3.04 -15.76
C PRO A 79 1.25 4.24 -15.28
N GLU A 80 1.02 5.22 -16.15
CA GLU A 80 0.18 6.40 -15.85
C GLU A 80 -1.21 5.99 -15.36
N GLU A 81 -1.74 4.86 -15.82
CA GLU A 81 -3.04 4.35 -15.40
C GLU A 81 -3.09 3.92 -13.92
N LEU A 82 -1.93 3.55 -13.34
CA LEU A 82 -1.81 3.26 -11.91
C LEU A 82 -1.51 4.52 -11.09
N GLN A 83 -0.73 5.46 -11.63
CA GLN A 83 -0.39 6.70 -10.90
C GLN A 83 -1.63 7.56 -10.62
N GLY A 84 -2.53 7.66 -11.60
CA GLY A 84 -3.79 8.39 -11.49
C GLY A 84 -5.01 7.48 -11.28
N LEU A 85 -4.83 6.35 -10.60
CA LEU A 85 -5.91 5.37 -10.43
C LEU A 85 -6.99 5.90 -9.50
N ASP A 86 -8.20 6.09 -10.05
CA ASP A 86 -9.40 6.48 -9.29
C ASP A 86 -10.50 5.42 -9.45
N TYR A 87 -11.42 5.35 -8.47
CA TYR A 87 -12.56 4.43 -8.49
C TYR A 87 -13.37 4.49 -9.81
N ARG A 88 -13.54 5.69 -10.39
CA ARG A 88 -14.27 5.86 -11.65
C ARG A 88 -13.50 5.26 -12.84
N VAL A 89 -12.20 5.53 -12.90
CA VAL A 89 -11.30 5.02 -13.96
C VAL A 89 -11.22 3.49 -13.88
N TRP A 90 -11.08 2.96 -12.66
CA TRP A 90 -11.11 1.54 -12.37
C TRP A 90 -12.41 0.88 -12.84
N ARG A 91 -13.56 1.46 -12.48
CA ARG A 91 -14.87 0.90 -12.83
C ARG A 91 -15.13 0.91 -14.34
N ASP A 92 -14.74 2.00 -15.01
CA ASP A 92 -15.03 2.20 -16.43
C ASP A 92 -14.06 1.42 -17.34
N SER A 93 -12.92 0.96 -16.83
CA SER A 93 -11.88 0.28 -17.61
C SER A 93 -11.77 -1.22 -17.27
N ASP A 94 -12.36 -2.06 -18.12
CA ASP A 94 -12.36 -3.52 -17.95
C ASP A 94 -10.93 -4.12 -17.93
N ARG A 95 -10.03 -3.58 -18.77
CA ARG A 95 -8.62 -4.04 -18.85
C ARG A 95 -7.83 -3.79 -17.57
N LEU A 96 -8.06 -2.67 -16.89
CA LEU A 96 -7.41 -2.36 -15.62
C LEU A 96 -7.86 -3.34 -14.54
N ARG A 97 -9.17 -3.64 -14.51
CA ARG A 97 -9.75 -4.61 -13.58
C ARG A 97 -9.22 -6.02 -13.80
N ASP A 98 -9.13 -6.47 -15.05
CA ASP A 98 -8.58 -7.79 -15.35
C ASP A 98 -7.11 -7.89 -14.95
N GLN A 99 -6.31 -6.86 -15.27
CA GLN A 99 -4.87 -6.85 -15.03
C GLN A 99 -4.52 -6.74 -13.55
N TYR A 100 -5.21 -5.89 -12.79
CA TYR A 100 -4.87 -5.57 -11.39
C TYR A 100 -5.95 -6.02 -10.39
N SER A 101 -6.77 -7.01 -10.76
CA SER A 101 -7.77 -7.58 -9.85
C SER A 101 -7.09 -8.13 -8.59
N LEU A 102 -7.76 -7.94 -7.44
CA LEU A 102 -7.31 -8.52 -6.17
C LEU A 102 -7.76 -9.99 -6.08
N PRO A 103 -6.90 -10.90 -5.58
CA PRO A 103 -5.51 -10.67 -5.13
C PRO A 103 -4.53 -10.50 -6.31
N LEU A 104 -3.62 -9.52 -6.21
CA LEU A 104 -2.58 -9.30 -7.22
C LEU A 104 -1.69 -10.55 -7.37
N THR A 105 -1.39 -10.90 -8.61
CA THR A 105 -0.50 -12.02 -8.96
C THR A 105 0.83 -11.50 -9.49
N LYS A 106 1.85 -12.37 -9.56
CA LYS A 106 3.17 -11.96 -10.09
C LYS A 106 3.07 -11.60 -11.58
N GLU A 107 2.20 -12.29 -12.29
CA GLU A 107 1.90 -12.04 -13.70
C GLU A 107 1.35 -10.62 -13.94
N SER A 108 0.58 -10.09 -12.99
CA SER A 108 0.09 -8.70 -13.02
C SER A 108 1.24 -7.69 -12.95
N LEU A 109 2.31 -8.02 -12.22
CA LEU A 109 3.47 -7.14 -11.99
C LEU A 109 4.55 -7.28 -13.06
N SER A 110 4.56 -8.36 -13.84
CA SER A 110 5.55 -8.54 -14.92
C SER A 110 5.44 -7.48 -16.04
N VAL A 111 4.34 -6.72 -16.07
CA VAL A 111 4.17 -5.56 -16.96
C VAL A 111 4.95 -4.33 -16.46
N LEU A 112 5.28 -4.28 -15.16
CA LEU A 112 6.06 -3.18 -14.57
C LEU A 112 7.51 -3.30 -15.00
N ASN A 113 8.01 -2.27 -15.67
CA ASN A 113 9.41 -2.19 -16.09
C ASN A 113 10.21 -1.43 -15.03
N LEU A 114 10.56 -2.12 -13.95
CA LEU A 114 11.36 -1.53 -12.88
C LEU A 114 12.77 -1.25 -13.39
N SER A 115 13.26 -0.03 -13.15
CA SER A 115 14.63 0.35 -13.46
C SER A 115 15.63 -0.56 -12.74
N PRO A 116 16.72 -1.00 -13.42
CA PRO A 116 17.74 -1.85 -12.78
C PRO A 116 18.40 -1.18 -11.57
N SER A 117 18.49 0.17 -11.57
CA SER A 117 18.93 0.99 -10.43
C SER A 117 18.14 0.71 -9.15
N ILE A 118 16.82 0.58 -9.25
CA ILE A 118 15.94 0.27 -8.12
C ILE A 118 16.25 -1.14 -7.60
N VAL A 119 16.39 -2.11 -8.50
CA VAL A 119 16.68 -3.51 -8.13
C VAL A 119 18.03 -3.61 -7.43
N GLU A 120 19.05 -2.90 -7.92
CA GLU A 120 20.36 -2.80 -7.28
C GLU A 120 20.27 -2.14 -5.90
N THR A 121 19.49 -1.07 -5.76
CA THR A 121 19.25 -0.39 -4.48
C THR A 121 18.58 -1.35 -3.49
N LEU A 122 17.47 -1.99 -3.87
CA LEU A 122 16.77 -2.96 -3.02
C LEU A 122 17.66 -4.13 -2.60
N THR A 123 18.55 -4.58 -3.48
CA THR A 123 19.54 -5.64 -3.18
C THR A 123 20.63 -5.13 -2.24
N THR A 124 21.15 -3.93 -2.47
CA THR A 124 22.21 -3.29 -1.67
C THR A 124 21.77 -3.08 -0.23
N TYR A 125 20.52 -2.67 -0.02
CA TYR A 125 19.92 -2.48 1.30
C TYR A 125 19.33 -3.76 1.91
N ASN A 126 19.56 -4.94 1.31
CA ASN A 126 19.06 -6.24 1.77
C ASN A 126 17.53 -6.31 1.91
N LEU A 127 16.79 -5.57 1.10
CA LEU A 127 15.32 -5.61 1.03
C LEU A 127 14.83 -6.80 0.20
N ILE A 128 15.68 -7.30 -0.72
CA ILE A 128 15.44 -8.47 -1.58
C ILE A 128 16.63 -9.42 -1.46
N SER A 129 16.39 -10.73 -1.62
CA SER A 129 17.48 -11.70 -1.69
C SER A 129 18.33 -11.47 -2.96
N PRO A 130 19.67 -11.35 -2.85
CA PRO A 130 20.55 -11.28 -4.02
C PRO A 130 20.57 -12.58 -4.83
N ASP A 131 20.13 -13.70 -4.22
CA ASP A 131 20.00 -14.99 -4.88
C ASP A 131 18.57 -15.54 -4.69
N PRO A 132 17.79 -15.75 -5.76
CA PRO A 132 16.43 -16.28 -5.69
C PRO A 132 16.37 -17.77 -5.28
N PHE A 133 17.50 -18.48 -5.29
CA PHE A 133 17.56 -19.91 -4.93
C PHE A 133 17.92 -20.18 -3.47
N VAL A 134 18.32 -19.16 -2.71
CA VAL A 134 18.60 -19.27 -1.29
C VAL A 134 17.32 -19.02 -0.49
N ALA A 135 16.92 -20.00 0.33
CA ALA A 135 15.76 -19.89 1.20
C ALA A 135 16.03 -18.90 2.35
N SER A 136 15.86 -17.61 2.07
CA SER A 136 15.91 -16.52 3.05
C SER A 136 14.50 -16.03 3.39
N SER A 137 14.37 -15.34 4.53
CA SER A 137 13.13 -14.67 4.96
C SER A 137 12.79 -13.41 4.16
N LEU A 138 13.62 -13.08 3.16
CA LEU A 138 13.48 -11.92 2.29
C LEU A 138 12.71 -12.31 1.02
N PRO A 139 11.97 -11.37 0.41
CA PRO A 139 11.31 -11.62 -0.86
C PRO A 139 12.34 -12.03 -1.92
N SER A 140 12.04 -13.10 -2.68
CA SER A 140 12.94 -13.65 -3.70
C SER A 140 13.02 -12.82 -4.99
N SER A 141 12.19 -11.79 -5.13
CA SER A 141 12.07 -10.98 -6.34
C SER A 141 11.53 -9.59 -6.00
N PRO A 142 11.85 -8.55 -6.79
CA PRO A 142 11.31 -7.20 -6.59
C PRO A 142 9.79 -7.16 -6.69
N GLU A 143 9.19 -7.94 -7.59
CA GLU A 143 7.74 -8.10 -7.69
C GLU A 143 7.13 -8.59 -6.36
N ALA A 144 7.75 -9.59 -5.72
CA ALA A 144 7.29 -10.11 -4.43
C ALA A 144 7.39 -9.09 -3.29
N PHE A 145 8.33 -8.15 -3.36
CA PHE A 145 8.42 -7.03 -2.43
C PHE A 145 7.31 -5.99 -2.68
N LEU A 146 7.01 -5.68 -3.94
CA LEU A 146 5.98 -4.70 -4.32
C LEU A 146 4.54 -5.22 -4.20
N LEU A 147 4.31 -6.53 -4.29
CA LEU A 147 2.98 -7.14 -4.18
C LEU A 147 2.15 -6.63 -2.99
N PRO A 148 2.62 -6.71 -1.73
CA PRO A 148 1.85 -6.22 -0.59
C PRO A 148 1.66 -4.70 -0.61
N ILE A 149 2.65 -3.94 -1.09
CA ILE A 149 2.60 -2.48 -1.20
C ILE A 149 1.51 -2.06 -2.19
N LEU A 150 1.54 -2.61 -3.40
CA LEU A 150 0.56 -2.33 -4.45
C LEU A 150 -0.83 -2.83 -4.09
N THR A 151 -0.93 -3.96 -3.40
CA THR A 151 -2.21 -4.43 -2.87
C THR A 151 -2.80 -3.42 -1.88
N SER A 152 -2.00 -2.93 -0.94
CA SER A 152 -2.43 -1.91 0.03
C SER A 152 -2.76 -0.57 -0.62
N TYR A 153 -2.06 -0.21 -1.70
CA TYR A 153 -2.30 1.01 -2.47
C TYR A 153 -3.59 0.94 -3.31
N ILE A 154 -3.83 -0.17 -4.02
CA ILE A 154 -4.99 -0.34 -4.91
C ILE A 154 -6.28 -0.52 -4.11
N THR A 155 -6.24 -1.25 -2.98
CA THR A 155 -7.42 -1.57 -2.16
C THR A 155 -8.31 -0.34 -1.84
N PRO A 156 -7.80 0.76 -1.26
CA PRO A 156 -8.61 1.93 -0.97
C PRO A 156 -9.09 2.68 -2.23
N LEU A 157 -8.31 2.64 -3.33
CA LEU A 157 -8.64 3.33 -4.57
C LEU A 157 -9.79 2.65 -5.34
N ILE A 158 -9.93 1.33 -5.18
CA ILE A 158 -11.03 0.57 -5.78
C ILE A 158 -12.23 0.44 -4.84
N GLU A 159 -12.11 0.88 -3.58
CA GLU A 159 -13.22 0.85 -2.64
C GLU A 159 -14.27 1.87 -3.08
N PRO A 160 -15.55 1.46 -3.22
CA PRO A 160 -16.59 2.41 -3.55
C PRO A 160 -16.64 3.50 -2.46
N PRO A 161 -16.67 4.79 -2.84
CA PRO A 161 -16.70 5.87 -1.86
C PRO A 161 -17.87 5.61 -0.90
N PRO A 162 -17.65 5.77 0.42
CA PRO A 162 -18.64 5.38 1.41
C PRO A 162 -19.95 6.08 1.09
N ALA A 163 -21.05 5.31 1.06
CA ALA A 163 -22.38 5.84 0.85
C ALA A 163 -22.76 6.74 2.03
N THR A 164 -22.32 7.99 2.02
CA THR A 164 -22.68 8.94 3.06
C THR A 164 -24.16 9.24 2.95
N ARG A 165 -24.82 9.39 4.11
CA ARG A 165 -26.23 9.79 4.20
C ARG A 165 -26.52 11.09 3.41
N ASN A 166 -25.51 11.91 3.10
CA ASN A 166 -25.62 13.09 2.24
C ASN A 166 -25.96 12.80 0.77
N THR A 167 -25.66 11.61 0.25
CA THR A 167 -26.12 11.19 -1.09
C THR A 167 -27.55 10.65 -1.07
N ARG A 168 -28.09 10.35 0.13
CA ARG A 168 -29.52 10.11 0.32
C ARG A 168 -30.19 11.48 0.43
N THR A 169 -30.78 11.95 -0.65
CA THR A 169 -31.73 13.06 -0.59
C THR A 169 -32.80 12.70 0.45
N ASP A 170 -32.92 13.52 1.50
CA ASP A 170 -33.86 13.30 2.60
C ASP A 170 -35.31 13.33 2.09
N ALA A 171 -35.54 13.94 0.92
CA ALA A 171 -36.79 13.93 0.18
C ALA A 171 -36.59 13.39 -1.24
N CYS A 172 -37.63 12.76 -1.79
CA CYS A 172 -37.65 12.38 -3.21
C CYS A 172 -37.67 13.63 -4.11
N GLU A 173 -36.79 13.71 -5.11
CA GLU A 173 -36.71 14.87 -6.03
C GLU A 173 -37.98 15.10 -6.85
N ILE A 174 -38.81 14.07 -7.01
CA ILE A 174 -40.05 14.13 -7.79
C ILE A 174 -41.24 14.64 -6.95
N CYS A 175 -41.28 14.34 -5.65
CA CYS A 175 -42.45 14.62 -4.80
C CYS A 175 -42.16 15.39 -3.51
N GLN A 176 -40.89 15.72 -3.25
CA GLN A 176 -40.39 16.49 -2.10
C GLN A 176 -40.86 16.04 -0.71
N ARG A 177 -41.30 14.78 -0.56
CA ARG A 177 -41.71 14.23 0.74
C ARG A 177 -40.50 13.66 1.48
N SER A 178 -40.26 14.17 2.69
CA SER A 178 -39.12 13.80 3.56
C SER A 178 -39.43 12.72 4.61
N TYR A 179 -40.68 12.28 4.73
CA TYR A 179 -41.13 11.40 5.82
C TYR A 179 -41.33 9.93 5.40
N ILE A 180 -41.11 9.61 4.12
CA ILE A 180 -41.30 8.26 3.58
C ILE A 180 -39.91 7.65 3.36
N PRO A 181 -39.56 6.53 4.01
CA PRO A 181 -38.31 5.84 3.72
C PRO A 181 -38.30 5.45 2.24
N LEU A 182 -37.26 5.87 1.50
CA LEU A 182 -37.05 5.57 0.09
C LEU A 182 -36.93 4.05 -0.10
N SER A 183 -38.06 3.40 -0.21
CA SER A 183 -38.18 2.04 -0.72
C SER A 183 -38.07 2.09 -2.24
N TYR A 184 -37.69 0.97 -2.83
CA TYR A 184 -37.47 0.72 -4.27
C TYR A 184 -38.64 1.12 -5.21
N HIS A 185 -39.70 1.72 -4.68
CA HIS A 185 -40.92 2.12 -5.37
C HIS A 185 -40.79 3.37 -6.26
N HIS A 186 -39.64 4.05 -6.23
CA HIS A 186 -39.38 5.24 -7.04
C HIS A 186 -38.28 5.07 -8.10
N LEU A 187 -37.75 3.85 -8.30
CA LEU A 187 -36.73 3.58 -9.33
C LEU A 187 -37.29 3.07 -10.68
N ILE A 188 -38.61 2.94 -10.84
CA ILE A 188 -39.21 2.52 -12.11
C ILE A 188 -40.21 3.61 -12.54
N PRO A 189 -39.91 4.41 -13.58
CA PRO A 189 -40.93 5.19 -14.25
C PRO A 189 -41.92 4.19 -14.85
N ARG A 190 -43.16 4.17 -14.35
CA ARG A 190 -44.26 3.53 -15.09
C ARG A 190 -44.58 4.40 -16.29
N PHE A 191 -43.76 4.28 -17.33
CA PHE A 191 -44.09 4.76 -18.65
C PHE A 191 -44.66 3.61 -19.46
N CYS A 192 -45.89 3.86 -19.92
CA CYS A 192 -46.62 3.24 -21.01
C CYS A 192 -47.41 1.95 -20.70
N THR A 193 -48.70 2.19 -20.45
CA THR A 193 -49.91 1.49 -20.94
C THR A 193 -50.09 0.00 -20.69
#